data_AF-A0A7J7SZK0-F1
#
_entry.id   AF-A0A7J7SZK0-F1
#
_cell.length_a   1.000
_cell.length_b   1.000
_cell.length_c   1.000
_cell.angle_alpha   90.00
_cell.angle_beta   90.00
_cell.angle_gamma   90.00
#
_symmetry.space_group_name_H-M   'P 1'
#
loop_
_entity.id
_entity.type
_entity.pdbx_description
1 polymer ?
#
loop_
_entity_poly.entity_id
_entity_poly.type
_entity_poly.pdbx_seq_one_letter_code
_entity_poly.pdbx_strand_id
1 'polypeptide(L)'
;MLKKSRVKFKSQEIILFPNTKMMRNLLCVHASVLGNELCLMTSHLESTRGHTKERMNQLKMVLKKMQEAPESASVVFAGDTNLRDQEVTKCGGLPNNILDVWEFLGKPKHCQYTWDTQMNSNLGIPAVCKHRFDRIFFRAAAEGSHIIPQSLDLLGLEKLDCGRFPSDHWGLLCNLDIIL
;
A
#
# COMPACT_ATOMS: atom_id res chain seq x y z
N MET A 1 -3.43 11.47 -5.02
CA MET A 1 -3.65 12.51 -6.05
C MET A 1 -2.84 12.15 -7.29
N LEU A 2 -3.38 12.35 -8.50
CA LEU A 2 -2.65 12.09 -9.76
C LEU A 2 -1.97 13.36 -10.27
N LYS A 3 -0.73 13.24 -10.79
CA LYS A 3 -0.02 14.38 -11.39
C LYS A 3 -0.54 14.64 -12.81
N LYS A 4 -1.36 15.69 -12.97
CA LYS A 4 -2.06 16.04 -14.23
C LYS A 4 -1.17 16.06 -15.49
N SER A 5 0.09 16.48 -15.36
CA SER A 5 1.02 16.57 -16.50
C SER A 5 1.61 15.23 -16.96
N ARG A 6 1.44 14.15 -16.18
CA ARG A 6 2.05 12.83 -16.46
C ARG A 6 1.04 11.70 -16.50
N VAL A 7 -0.06 11.82 -15.77
CA VAL A 7 -1.04 10.76 -15.57
C VAL A 7 -2.36 11.16 -16.20
N LYS A 8 -2.84 10.34 -17.14
CA LYS A 8 -4.17 10.48 -17.74
C LYS A 8 -5.17 9.68 -16.91
N PHE A 9 -6.02 10.36 -16.16
CA PHE A 9 -7.16 9.75 -15.48
C PHE A 9 -8.17 9.18 -16.48
N LYS A 10 -8.75 8.01 -16.19
CA LYS A 10 -9.80 7.38 -16.99
C LYS A 10 -11.10 7.22 -16.21
N SER A 11 -11.04 6.54 -15.07
CA SER A 11 -12.20 6.28 -14.22
C SER A 11 -11.79 5.98 -12.78
N GLN A 12 -12.76 5.96 -11.88
CA GLN A 12 -12.58 5.56 -10.50
C GLN A 12 -13.75 4.68 -10.04
N GLU A 13 -13.48 3.79 -9.11
CA GLU A 13 -14.48 2.98 -8.43
C GLU A 13 -14.19 2.91 -6.93
N ILE A 14 -15.23 2.80 -6.12
CA ILE A 14 -15.13 2.59 -4.67
C ILE A 14 -15.83 1.28 -4.35
N ILE A 15 -15.10 0.37 -3.73
CA ILE A 15 -15.61 -0.93 -3.29
C ILE A 15 -15.77 -0.89 -1.78
N LEU A 16 -17.00 -1.09 -1.31
CA LEU A 16 -17.32 -1.04 0.11
C LEU A 16 -16.84 -2.31 0.82
N PHE A 17 -16.34 -2.16 2.04
CA PHE A 17 -16.13 -3.28 2.95
C PHE A 17 -17.37 -3.42 3.84
N PRO A 18 -18.24 -4.42 3.61
CA PRO A 18 -19.57 -4.45 4.20
C PRO A 18 -19.56 -4.61 5.74
N ASN A 19 -18.48 -5.17 6.28
CA ASN A 19 -18.36 -5.47 7.71
C ASN A 19 -17.43 -4.49 8.46
N THR A 20 -16.96 -3.43 7.80
CA THR A 20 -16.14 -2.42 8.45
C THR A 20 -16.91 -1.73 9.58
N LYS A 21 -16.22 -1.45 10.69
CA LYS A 21 -16.74 -0.60 11.78
C LYS A 21 -16.09 0.78 11.79
N MET A 22 -15.28 1.08 10.77
CA MET A 22 -14.44 2.27 10.71
C MET A 22 -14.55 2.98 9.35
N MET A 23 -15.65 2.75 8.62
CA MET A 23 -15.95 3.38 7.33
C MET A 23 -14.89 3.10 6.25
N ARG A 24 -14.30 1.91 6.26
CA ARG A 24 -13.24 1.53 5.32
C ARG A 24 -13.81 1.11 3.97
N ASN A 25 -13.04 1.36 2.92
CA ASN A 25 -13.33 0.97 1.54
C ASN A 25 -12.03 0.75 0.76
N LEU A 26 -12.15 0.21 -0.44
CA LEU A 26 -11.07 0.15 -1.43
C LEU A 26 -11.39 1.16 -2.54
N LEU A 27 -10.52 2.15 -2.71
CA LEU A 27 -10.58 3.09 -3.84
C LEU A 27 -9.68 2.57 -4.95
N CYS A 28 -10.23 2.41 -6.16
CA CYS A 28 -9.45 2.10 -7.36
C CYS A 28 -9.56 3.26 -8.36
N VAL A 29 -8.45 3.57 -9.01
CA VAL A 29 -8.35 4.60 -10.04
C VAL A 29 -7.67 3.99 -11.25
N HIS A 30 -8.37 4.01 -12.38
CA HIS A 30 -7.83 3.59 -13.66
C HIS A 30 -7.22 4.80 -14.35
N ALA A 31 -5.98 4.65 -14.78
CA ALA A 31 -5.22 5.72 -15.40
C ALA A 31 -4.22 5.15 -16.41
N SER A 32 -3.62 6.03 -17.20
CA SER A 32 -2.47 5.67 -18.02
C SER A 32 -1.29 6.63 -17.85
N VAL A 33 -0.08 6.08 -18.00
CA VAL A 33 1.19 6.80 -17.95
C VAL A 33 2.04 6.35 -19.12
N LEU A 34 2.41 7.30 -19.99
CA LEU A 34 3.20 7.01 -21.21
C LEU A 34 2.58 5.91 -22.10
N GLY A 35 1.24 5.84 -22.17
CA GLY A 35 0.52 4.83 -22.94
C GLY A 35 0.27 3.50 -22.20
N ASN A 36 0.83 3.31 -21.01
CA ASN A 36 0.71 2.08 -20.24
C ASN A 36 -0.47 2.16 -19.26
N GLU A 37 -1.26 1.10 -19.21
CA GLU A 37 -2.48 1.03 -18.40
C GLU A 37 -2.17 0.65 -16.95
N LEU A 38 -2.70 1.44 -16.02
CA LEU A 38 -2.50 1.29 -14.59
C LEU A 38 -3.84 1.22 -13.85
N CYS A 39 -3.95 0.28 -12.93
CA CYS A 39 -4.96 0.27 -11.88
C CYS A 39 -4.30 0.62 -10.54
N LEU A 40 -4.55 1.84 -10.07
CA LEU A 40 -4.01 2.35 -8.82
C LEU A 40 -5.04 2.16 -7.72
N MET A 41 -4.67 1.41 -6.67
CA MET A 41 -5.56 1.05 -5.58
C MET A 41 -5.02 1.59 -4.26
N THR A 42 -5.92 1.99 -3.37
CA THR A 42 -5.57 2.34 -2.00
C THR A 42 -6.69 1.99 -1.03
N SER A 43 -6.31 1.67 0.20
CA SER A 43 -7.23 1.47 1.30
C SER A 43 -6.52 1.75 2.61
N HIS A 44 -7.32 2.04 3.63
CA HIS A 44 -6.92 1.99 5.03
C HIS A 44 -7.67 0.82 5.66
N LEU A 45 -7.03 -0.35 5.80
CA LEU A 45 -7.69 -1.57 6.30
C LEU A 45 -7.92 -1.49 7.82
N GLU A 46 -8.92 -2.22 8.31
CA GLU A 46 -9.44 -2.17 9.68
C GLU A 46 -8.32 -2.11 10.73
N SER A 47 -8.33 -1.06 11.54
CA SER A 47 -7.24 -0.77 12.47
C SER A 47 -7.34 -1.57 13.77
N THR A 48 -6.26 -1.49 14.54
CA THR A 48 -6.09 -2.12 15.86
C THR A 48 -6.02 -3.65 15.84
N ARG A 49 -5.51 -4.23 16.92
CA ARG A 49 -5.31 -5.68 17.05
C ARG A 49 -6.64 -6.45 17.09
N GLY A 50 -7.67 -5.87 17.72
CA GLY A 50 -8.98 -6.51 17.94
C GLY A 50 -9.74 -6.84 16.65
N HIS A 51 -9.43 -6.15 15.55
CA HIS A 51 -10.13 -6.31 14.27
C HIS A 51 -9.39 -7.19 13.25
N THR A 52 -8.51 -8.09 13.72
CA THR A 52 -7.72 -8.99 12.85
C THR A 52 -8.57 -9.73 11.81
N LYS A 53 -9.73 -10.27 12.22
CA LYS A 53 -10.63 -11.03 11.33
C LYS A 53 -11.13 -10.16 10.16
N GLU A 54 -11.56 -8.93 10.46
CA GLU A 54 -12.09 -8.04 9.44
C GLU A 54 -10.98 -7.50 8.53
N ARG A 55 -9.84 -7.09 9.10
CA ARG A 55 -8.67 -6.68 8.30
C ARG A 55 -8.22 -7.78 7.32
N MET A 56 -8.22 -9.04 7.75
CA MET A 56 -7.90 -10.17 6.88
C MET A 56 -8.95 -10.39 5.78
N ASN A 57 -10.24 -10.18 6.06
CA ASN A 57 -11.29 -10.23 5.03
C ASN A 57 -11.09 -9.12 3.99
N GLN A 58 -10.80 -7.90 4.44
CA GLN A 58 -10.55 -6.77 3.57
C GLN A 58 -9.29 -6.99 2.71
N LEU A 59 -8.21 -7.55 3.28
CA LEU A 59 -7.03 -7.97 2.52
C LEU A 59 -7.40 -8.95 1.41
N LYS A 60 -8.23 -9.97 1.68
CA LYS A 60 -8.70 -10.90 0.64
C LYS A 60 -9.48 -10.20 -0.46
N MET A 61 -10.32 -9.22 -0.12
CA MET A 61 -11.05 -8.42 -1.11
C MET A 61 -10.10 -7.59 -1.98
N VAL A 62 -9.07 -6.97 -1.37
CA VAL A 62 -8.03 -6.22 -2.10
C VAL A 62 -7.28 -7.15 -3.06
N LEU A 63 -6.76 -8.28 -2.58
CA LEU A 63 -5.99 -9.21 -3.40
C LEU A 63 -6.83 -9.78 -4.55
N LYS A 64 -8.09 -10.14 -4.29
CA LYS A 64 -9.03 -10.57 -5.32
C LYS A 64 -9.23 -9.48 -6.37
N LYS A 65 -9.45 -8.22 -5.96
CA LYS A 65 -9.64 -7.10 -6.90
C LYS A 65 -8.40 -6.82 -7.73
N MET A 66 -7.20 -6.99 -7.15
CA MET A 66 -5.94 -6.91 -7.91
C MET A 66 -5.84 -8.01 -8.97
N GLN A 67 -6.29 -9.23 -8.68
CA GLN A 67 -6.31 -10.33 -9.64
C GLN A 67 -7.33 -10.14 -10.77
N GLU A 68 -8.48 -9.54 -10.47
CA GLU A 68 -9.58 -9.30 -11.44
C GLU A 68 -9.29 -8.14 -12.42
N ALA A 69 -8.28 -7.31 -12.16
CA ALA A 69 -7.91 -6.25 -13.10
C ALA A 69 -7.46 -6.84 -14.47
N PRO A 70 -7.72 -6.15 -15.60
CA PRO A 70 -7.36 -6.65 -16.92
C PRO A 70 -5.88 -7.04 -17.02
N GLU A 71 -5.57 -8.11 -17.76
CA GLU A 71 -4.20 -8.62 -17.90
C GLU A 71 -3.25 -7.63 -18.60
N SER A 72 -3.79 -6.74 -19.43
CA SER A 72 -3.05 -5.65 -20.09
C SER A 72 -2.73 -4.46 -19.18
N ALA A 73 -3.19 -4.48 -17.91
CA ALA A 73 -2.97 -3.41 -16.95
C ALA A 73 -2.09 -3.88 -15.78
N SER A 74 -1.09 -3.07 -15.47
CA SER A 74 -0.34 -3.21 -14.23
C SER A 74 -1.16 -2.67 -13.05
N VAL A 75 -1.08 -3.34 -11.91
CA VAL A 75 -1.85 -2.98 -10.70
C VAL A 75 -0.89 -2.60 -9.59
N VAL A 76 -1.15 -1.47 -8.93
CA VAL A 76 -0.42 -1.04 -7.74
C VAL A 76 -1.40 -0.74 -6.63
N PHE A 77 -1.36 -1.53 -5.56
CA PHE A 77 -2.00 -1.19 -4.30
C PHE A 77 -0.97 -0.53 -3.38
N ALA A 78 -1.29 0.63 -2.83
CA ALA A 78 -0.47 1.29 -1.81
C ALA A 78 -1.37 1.90 -0.73
N GLY A 79 -1.18 1.50 0.53
CA GLY A 79 -1.99 2.02 1.63
C GLY A 79 -1.62 1.49 3.00
N ASP A 80 -2.29 2.00 4.02
CA ASP A 80 -2.18 1.50 5.40
C ASP A 80 -2.98 0.20 5.52
N THR A 81 -2.25 -0.90 5.55
CA THR A 81 -2.84 -2.22 5.68
C THR A 81 -3.16 -2.61 7.12
N ASN A 82 -2.61 -1.92 8.13
CA ASN A 82 -2.66 -2.31 9.53
C ASN A 82 -2.20 -3.77 9.81
N LEU A 83 -1.55 -4.41 8.83
CA LEU A 83 -1.24 -5.84 8.87
C LEU A 83 -0.08 -6.14 9.80
N ARG A 84 -0.17 -7.31 10.42
CA ARG A 84 0.98 -8.00 11.02
C ARG A 84 1.39 -9.14 10.11
N ASP A 85 2.67 -9.47 10.05
CA ASP A 85 3.19 -10.44 9.09
C ASP A 85 2.50 -11.81 9.20
N GLN A 86 2.17 -12.23 10.43
CA GLN A 86 1.40 -13.47 10.68
C GLN A 86 0.00 -13.48 10.04
N GLU A 87 -0.61 -12.32 9.82
CA GLU A 87 -1.94 -12.22 9.20
C GLU A 87 -1.89 -12.50 7.70
N VAL A 88 -0.81 -12.08 7.03
CA VAL A 88 -0.57 -12.41 5.62
C VAL A 88 -0.39 -13.92 5.47
N THR A 89 0.41 -14.55 6.34
CA THR A 89 0.57 -16.01 6.36
C THR A 89 -0.75 -16.74 6.58
N LYS A 90 -1.58 -16.28 7.54
CA LYS A 90 -2.90 -16.87 7.80
C LYS A 90 -3.91 -16.68 6.65
N CYS A 91 -3.69 -15.71 5.77
CA CYS A 91 -4.46 -15.55 4.54
C CYS A 91 -4.00 -16.49 3.40
N GLY A 92 -2.97 -17.30 3.61
CA GLY A 92 -2.38 -18.15 2.56
C GLY A 92 -1.23 -17.48 1.79
N GLY A 93 -0.75 -16.33 2.26
CA GLY A 93 0.26 -15.54 1.55
C GLY A 93 -0.34 -14.61 0.49
N LEU A 94 0.53 -13.97 -0.29
CA LEU A 94 0.14 -13.24 -1.49
C LEU A 94 -0.02 -14.24 -2.65
N PRO A 95 -0.98 -14.03 -3.58
CA PRO A 95 -1.05 -14.81 -4.82
C PRO A 95 0.26 -14.71 -5.63
N ASN A 96 0.58 -15.75 -6.40
CA ASN A 96 1.87 -15.86 -7.11
C ASN A 96 2.23 -14.67 -8.02
N ASN A 97 1.24 -13.97 -8.58
CA ASN A 97 1.44 -12.83 -9.46
C ASN A 97 1.39 -11.47 -8.73
N ILE A 98 1.22 -11.46 -7.41
CA ILE A 98 1.19 -10.25 -6.58
C ILE A 98 2.39 -10.29 -5.63
N LEU A 99 3.19 -9.23 -5.67
CA LEU A 99 4.41 -9.11 -4.88
C LEU A 99 4.35 -7.91 -3.94
N ASP A 100 4.94 -8.04 -2.76
CA ASP A 100 5.20 -6.92 -1.84
C ASP A 100 6.49 -6.22 -2.26
N VAL A 101 6.43 -4.91 -2.51
CA VAL A 101 7.59 -4.13 -2.99
C VAL A 101 8.76 -4.17 -2.01
N TRP A 102 8.51 -4.10 -0.71
CA TRP A 102 9.58 -4.16 0.29
C TRP A 102 10.24 -5.54 0.30
N GLU A 103 9.45 -6.60 0.12
CA GLU A 103 10.00 -7.95 0.01
C GLU A 103 10.76 -8.16 -1.31
N PHE A 104 10.23 -7.65 -2.42
CA PHE A 104 10.86 -7.70 -3.75
C PHE A 104 12.22 -7.02 -3.77
N LEU A 105 12.35 -5.87 -3.11
CA LEU A 105 13.61 -5.11 -3.00
C LEU A 105 14.61 -5.69 -1.98
N GLY A 106 14.39 -6.92 -1.50
CA GLY A 106 15.33 -7.60 -0.61
C GLY A 106 15.20 -7.21 0.87
N LYS A 107 14.00 -6.76 1.29
CA LYS A 107 13.69 -6.45 2.69
C LYS A 107 14.62 -5.39 3.31
N PRO A 108 14.81 -4.23 2.66
CA PRO A 108 15.73 -3.19 3.13
C PRO A 108 15.32 -2.69 4.53
N LYS A 109 16.27 -2.71 5.47
CA LYS A 109 16.01 -2.38 6.88
C LYS A 109 15.69 -0.90 7.11
N HIS A 110 16.27 0.00 6.30
CA HIS A 110 16.12 1.46 6.50
C HIS A 110 14.69 1.95 6.29
N CYS A 111 13.85 1.19 5.59
CA CYS A 111 12.44 1.52 5.36
C CYS A 111 11.46 0.42 5.82
N GLN A 112 11.90 -0.46 6.72
CA GLN A 112 11.08 -1.59 7.18
C GLN A 112 9.87 -1.17 8.02
N TYR A 113 10.04 -0.21 8.94
CA TYR A 113 8.98 0.19 9.87
C TYR A 113 8.41 1.54 9.48
N THR A 114 7.11 1.56 9.17
CA THR A 114 6.39 2.76 8.74
C THR A 114 5.61 3.39 9.90
N TRP A 115 5.46 2.65 11.01
CA TRP A 115 4.92 3.15 12.26
C TRP A 115 5.83 2.70 13.40
N ASP A 116 6.46 3.63 14.11
CA ASP A 116 7.45 3.37 15.15
C ASP A 116 7.30 4.38 16.30
N THR A 117 6.72 3.95 17.41
CA THR A 117 6.47 4.83 18.57
C THR A 117 7.74 5.23 19.32
N GLN A 118 8.87 4.57 19.07
CA GLN A 118 10.15 4.95 19.66
C GLN A 118 10.72 6.19 18.96
N MET A 119 10.56 6.26 17.64
CA MET A 119 11.09 7.35 16.80
C MET A 119 10.06 8.46 16.56
N ASN A 120 8.77 8.11 16.54
CA ASN A 120 7.67 9.04 16.32
C ASN A 120 6.89 9.31 17.61
N SER A 121 7.00 10.54 18.10
CA SER A 121 6.38 10.98 19.36
C SER A 121 4.95 11.50 19.22
N ASN A 122 4.36 11.48 18.02
CA ASN A 122 3.09 12.20 17.77
C ASN A 122 1.92 11.69 18.61
N LEU A 123 1.87 10.40 18.94
CA LEU A 123 0.80 9.81 19.75
C LEU A 123 1.09 9.80 21.25
N GLY A 124 2.30 10.17 21.69
CA GLY A 124 2.69 10.15 23.10
C GLY A 124 2.63 8.76 23.76
N ILE A 125 2.70 7.68 22.98
CA ILE A 125 2.65 6.30 23.49
C ILE A 125 3.97 5.98 24.22
N PRO A 126 3.95 5.64 25.51
CA PRO A 126 5.19 5.40 26.30
C PRO A 126 5.79 4.01 26.10
N ALA A 127 5.25 3.20 25.19
CA ALA A 127 5.71 1.85 24.87
C ALA A 127 6.39 1.82 23.50
N VAL A 128 7.41 0.97 23.34
CA VAL A 128 8.10 0.74 22.07
C VAL A 128 7.33 -0.29 21.24
N CYS A 129 6.76 0.14 20.12
CA CYS A 129 6.06 -0.71 19.17
C CYS A 129 6.40 -0.27 17.74
N LYS A 130 6.75 -1.25 16.89
CA LYS A 130 7.16 -1.01 15.51
C LYS A 130 6.39 -1.92 14.58
N HIS A 131 5.81 -1.35 13.54
CA HIS A 131 5.02 -2.09 12.57
C HIS A 131 5.27 -1.61 11.14
N ARG A 132 5.14 -2.55 10.21
CA ARG A 132 5.10 -2.31 8.77
C ARG A 132 3.64 -2.31 8.31
N PHE A 133 2.94 -1.26 8.72
CA PHE A 133 1.51 -1.11 8.43
C PHE A 133 1.28 -0.63 7.00
N ASP A 134 2.08 0.31 6.53
CA ASP A 134 2.01 0.85 5.19
C ASP A 134 2.76 -0.09 4.25
N ARG A 135 2.05 -0.59 3.22
CA ARG A 135 2.59 -1.58 2.28
C ARG A 135 2.23 -1.20 0.87
N ILE A 136 3.08 -1.65 -0.05
CA ILE A 136 2.86 -1.53 -1.49
C ILE A 136 2.87 -2.94 -2.07
N PHE A 137 1.77 -3.33 -2.70
CA PHE A 137 1.65 -4.55 -3.46
C PHE A 137 1.53 -4.22 -4.94
N PHE A 138 2.14 -5.02 -5.80
CA PHE A 138 2.02 -4.83 -7.24
C PHE A 138 1.80 -6.14 -7.98
N ARG A 139 1.08 -6.03 -9.10
CA ARG A 139 0.88 -7.08 -10.10
C ARG A 139 1.29 -6.49 -11.44
N ALA A 140 2.33 -7.02 -12.06
CA ALA A 140 2.67 -6.62 -13.43
C ALA A 140 1.53 -7.00 -14.39
N ALA A 141 1.38 -6.27 -15.50
CA ALA A 141 0.60 -6.75 -16.64
C ALA A 141 1.14 -8.12 -17.10
N ALA A 142 0.32 -8.97 -17.71
CA ALA A 142 0.80 -10.23 -18.32
C ALA A 142 1.28 -10.02 -19.76
N GLU A 143 0.79 -8.98 -20.42
CA GLU A 143 1.11 -8.63 -21.80
C GLU A 143 1.60 -7.18 -21.90
N GLY A 144 2.54 -6.93 -22.81
CA GLY A 144 3.07 -5.60 -23.09
C GLY A 144 4.07 -5.13 -22.03
N SER A 145 3.90 -3.90 -21.57
CA SER A 145 4.85 -3.28 -20.64
C SER A 145 4.57 -3.65 -19.19
N HIS A 146 5.64 -3.79 -18.41
CA HIS A 146 5.56 -4.22 -17.03
C HIS A 146 6.23 -3.23 -16.09
N ILE A 147 5.69 -3.10 -14.88
CA ILE A 147 6.29 -2.26 -13.84
C ILE A 147 7.28 -3.07 -13.00
N ILE A 148 8.44 -2.48 -12.69
CA ILE A 148 9.42 -3.07 -11.78
C ILE A 148 9.81 -2.03 -10.71
N PRO A 149 9.64 -2.34 -9.41
CA PRO A 149 10.13 -1.48 -8.34
C PRO A 149 11.66 -1.35 -8.35
N GLN A 150 12.16 -0.12 -8.21
CA GLN A 150 13.60 0.18 -8.18
C GLN A 150 14.09 0.64 -6.81
N SER A 151 13.26 1.36 -6.06
CA SER A 151 13.62 1.89 -4.74
C SER A 151 12.39 2.08 -3.86
N LEU A 152 12.64 2.04 -2.54
CA LEU A 152 11.64 2.27 -1.50
C LEU A 152 12.31 2.97 -0.31
N ASP A 153 11.82 4.16 0.03
CA ASP A 153 12.40 5.00 1.09
C ASP A 153 11.30 5.59 1.99
N LEU A 154 11.66 5.93 3.23
CA LEU A 154 10.77 6.62 4.16
C LEU A 154 10.78 8.13 3.91
N LEU A 155 9.61 8.76 4.07
CA LEU A 155 9.42 10.21 4.03
C LEU A 155 8.80 10.72 5.33
N GLY A 156 8.97 12.02 5.57
CA GLY A 156 8.34 12.71 6.70
C GLY A 156 9.02 12.46 8.04
N LEU A 157 10.31 12.11 8.03
CA LEU A 157 11.13 11.82 9.22
C LEU A 157 11.55 13.09 9.99
N GLU A 158 11.22 14.28 9.49
CA GLU A 158 11.60 15.56 10.09
C GLU A 158 10.43 16.16 10.86
N LYS A 159 10.73 16.80 11.99
CA LYS A 159 9.74 17.57 12.73
C LYS A 159 9.46 18.88 12.01
N LEU A 160 8.20 19.28 12.01
CA LEU A 160 7.75 20.60 11.60
C LEU A 160 8.03 21.62 12.71
N ASP A 161 7.83 22.91 12.40
CA ASP A 161 8.03 24.03 13.34
C ASP A 161 7.22 23.90 14.64
N CYS A 162 6.10 23.17 14.61
CA CYS A 162 5.28 22.87 15.79
C CYS A 162 5.86 21.76 16.70
N GLY A 163 7.06 21.26 16.40
CA GLY A 163 7.76 20.23 17.19
C GLY A 163 7.22 18.81 17.01
N ARG A 164 6.32 18.58 16.04
CA ARG A 164 5.70 17.29 15.72
C ARG A 164 6.10 16.82 14.33
N PHE A 165 6.06 15.51 14.10
CA PHE A 165 6.20 14.95 12.76
C PHE A 165 4.92 15.21 11.94
N PRO A 166 4.96 15.14 10.60
CA PRO A 166 3.78 15.32 9.75
C PRO A 166 2.63 14.35 10.06
N SER A 167 2.95 13.13 10.49
CA SER A 167 2.02 12.08 10.88
C SER A 167 2.69 11.20 11.95
N ASP A 168 1.92 10.37 12.65
CA ASP A 168 2.44 9.26 13.46
C ASP A 168 2.97 8.09 12.60
N HIS A 169 2.66 8.09 11.30
CA HIS A 169 3.25 7.23 10.30
C HIS A 169 4.36 7.95 9.51
N TRP A 170 5.31 7.17 9.00
CA TRP A 170 6.23 7.58 7.95
C TRP A 170 5.63 7.28 6.58
N GLY A 171 5.80 8.20 5.64
CA GLY A 171 5.38 7.99 4.26
C GLY A 171 6.33 7.02 3.55
N LEU A 172 5.84 6.35 2.50
CA LEU A 172 6.66 5.56 1.59
C LEU A 172 6.80 6.28 0.24
N LEU A 173 8.03 6.47 -0.22
CA LEU A 173 8.36 6.86 -1.58
C LEU A 173 8.85 5.63 -2.33
N CYS A 174 8.14 5.26 -3.39
CA CYS A 174 8.50 4.14 -4.25
C CYS A 174 8.67 4.62 -5.69
N ASN A 175 9.79 4.25 -6.31
CA ASN A 175 10.00 4.45 -7.74
C ASN A 175 9.83 3.11 -8.46
N LEU A 176 9.05 3.13 -9.53
CA LEU A 176 8.84 1.98 -10.40
C LEU A 176 9.19 2.37 -11.83
N ASP A 177 9.99 1.53 -12.48
CA ASP A 177 10.25 1.66 -13.91
C ASP A 177 9.14 0.96 -14.70
N ILE A 178 8.84 1.51 -15.87
CA ILE A 178 8.02 0.83 -16.88
C ILE A 178 9.00 0.24 -17.91
N ILE A 179 9.05 -1.08 -17.98
CA ILE A 179 9.84 -1.81 -18.97
C ILE A 179 8.94 -2.12 -20.17
N LEU A 180 9.42 -1.77 -21.36
CA LEU A 180 8.77 -1.98 -22.65
C LEU A 180 9.13 -3.34 -23.26
#